data_AF-N6ZV22-F1
#
_entry.id   AF-N6ZV22-F1
#
_cell.length_a   1.000
_cell.length_b   1.000
_cell.length_c   1.000
_cell.angle_alpha   90.00
_cell.angle_beta   90.00
_cell.angle_gamma   90.00
#
_symmetry.space_group_name_H-M   'P 1'
#
loop_
_entity.id
_entity.type
_entity.pdbx_description
1 polymer ?
#
loop_
_entity_poly.entity_id
_entity_poly.type
_entity_poly.pdbx_seq_one_letter_code
_entity_poly.pdbx_strand_id
1 'polypeptide(L)'
;VSRAFRARLASHLGARTDALLRHPRFRLHLFTSRGVHPLLRREGRLRTLAGYVGAYAANLRSRARMGGWLERVVFSDARDALPFALDDYPGRTCALGPHNSFEALVASCSIPFWLQAVHDIPGAPPGAYWDGGITDYHLHLDYASALRGRGERVPGRAWAGSPGGERRREEASSRSSEEGFPSSEAESPSPEEERRRSEGASLGTSADVRAEGPRLVLYPHFQPSVVPGWLDKSLHARHGASARLDNVVLLVPDADWIARLPNAKLPDRRDFKAYGADHAGRAAVWRRAIAESERLADEFAARVEGGRPIEAEALGEG
;
A
#
# COMPACT_ATOMS: atom_id res chain seq x y z
N VAL A 1 2.42 24.60 -10.65
CA VAL A 1 1.85 23.27 -10.95
C VAL A 1 1.20 22.64 -9.72
N SER A 2 1.91 22.51 -8.59
CA SER A 2 1.40 21.89 -7.36
C SER A 2 0.04 22.42 -6.87
N ARG A 3 -0.14 23.74 -6.81
CA ARG A 3 -1.44 24.36 -6.44
C ARG A 3 -2.59 23.92 -7.36
N ALA A 4 -2.35 23.90 -8.67
CA ALA A 4 -3.36 23.48 -9.65
C ALA A 4 -3.65 21.98 -9.56
N PHE A 5 -2.63 21.16 -9.32
CA PHE A 5 -2.79 19.73 -9.06
C PHE A 5 -3.66 19.49 -7.82
N ARG A 6 -3.33 20.13 -6.69
CA ARG A 6 -4.11 20.03 -5.44
C ARG A 6 -5.56 20.46 -5.63
N ALA A 7 -5.81 21.55 -6.38
CA ALA A 7 -7.17 22.01 -6.68
C ALA A 7 -7.95 21.00 -7.52
N ARG A 8 -7.33 20.41 -8.55
CA ARG A 8 -7.96 19.35 -9.37
C ARG A 8 -8.22 18.08 -8.57
N LEU A 9 -7.28 17.69 -7.69
CA LEU A 9 -7.47 16.53 -6.83
C LEU A 9 -8.63 16.75 -5.86
N ALA A 10 -8.70 17.93 -5.25
CA ALA A 10 -9.81 18.33 -4.38
C ALA A 10 -11.15 18.32 -5.12
N SER A 11 -11.19 18.80 -6.37
CA SER A 11 -12.44 18.82 -7.15
C SER A 11 -12.95 17.41 -7.50
N HIS A 12 -12.05 16.45 -7.72
CA HIS A 12 -12.42 15.07 -8.09
C HIS A 12 -12.68 14.17 -6.89
N LEU A 13 -11.86 14.30 -5.84
CA LEU A 13 -11.83 13.36 -4.70
C LEU A 13 -12.21 13.99 -3.37
N GLY A 14 -12.23 15.32 -3.24
CA GLY A 14 -12.44 16.00 -1.96
C GLY A 14 -13.71 15.53 -1.25
N ALA A 15 -14.86 15.61 -1.92
CA ALA A 15 -16.14 15.15 -1.37
C ALA A 15 -16.24 13.61 -1.21
N ARG A 16 -15.37 12.85 -1.89
CA ARG A 16 -15.39 11.38 -1.88
C ARG A 16 -14.38 10.77 -0.91
N THR A 17 -13.53 11.58 -0.29
CA THR A 17 -12.42 11.09 0.55
C THR A 17 -12.94 10.28 1.74
N ASP A 18 -13.99 10.76 2.42
CA ASP A 18 -14.63 10.02 3.52
C ASP A 18 -15.31 8.72 3.08
N ALA A 19 -15.79 8.66 1.84
CA ALA A 19 -16.38 7.44 1.28
C ALA A 19 -15.31 6.39 0.98
N LEU A 20 -14.12 6.81 0.51
CA LEU A 20 -12.97 5.92 0.31
C LEU A 20 -12.52 5.28 1.63
N LEU A 21 -12.40 6.09 2.70
CA LEU A 21 -11.99 5.62 4.02
C LEU A 21 -12.99 4.66 4.67
N ARG A 22 -14.27 4.78 4.34
CA ARG A 22 -15.35 3.95 4.89
C ARG A 22 -15.84 2.88 3.93
N HIS A 23 -15.13 2.65 2.82
CA HIS A 23 -15.58 1.67 1.82
C HIS A 23 -15.73 0.29 2.48
N PRO A 24 -16.90 -0.37 2.37
CA PRO A 24 -17.18 -1.58 3.15
C PRO A 24 -16.23 -2.73 2.80
N ARG A 25 -15.90 -2.86 1.51
CA ARG A 25 -15.10 -3.98 0.96
C ARG A 25 -13.61 -3.69 0.82
N PHE A 26 -13.22 -2.43 0.61
CA PHE A 26 -11.84 -2.09 0.23
C PHE A 26 -11.19 -1.28 1.35
N ARG A 27 -9.89 -1.46 1.51
CA ARG A 27 -9.05 -0.74 2.46
C ARG A 27 -8.07 0.12 1.68
N LEU A 28 -7.97 1.39 2.07
CA LEU A 28 -7.09 2.34 1.40
C LEU A 28 -5.74 2.36 2.14
N HIS A 29 -4.67 2.11 1.39
CA HIS A 29 -3.30 2.21 1.88
C HIS A 29 -2.53 3.15 0.94
N LEU A 30 -1.97 4.23 1.48
CA LEU A 30 -1.23 5.24 0.72
C LEU A 30 0.25 5.16 1.08
N PHE A 31 1.07 4.84 0.09
CA PHE A 31 2.52 4.78 0.24
C PHE A 31 3.12 6.16 -0.04
N THR A 32 4.00 6.61 0.85
CA THR A 32 4.73 7.87 0.71
C THR A 32 6.19 7.70 1.10
N SER A 33 7.05 8.56 0.58
CA SER A 33 8.47 8.59 0.89
C SER A 33 8.83 9.85 1.67
N ARG A 34 9.22 9.70 2.94
CA ARG A 34 9.58 10.81 3.84
C ARG A 34 11.09 11.05 3.86
N GLY A 35 11.53 12.29 3.66
CA GLY A 35 12.93 12.67 3.83
C GLY A 35 13.37 12.65 5.29
N VAL A 36 14.31 11.76 5.66
CA VAL A 36 14.85 11.66 7.03
C VAL A 36 16.24 12.25 7.17
N HIS A 37 17.02 12.26 6.10
CA HIS A 37 18.33 12.92 6.07
C HIS A 37 18.17 14.46 6.11
N PRO A 38 19.05 15.22 6.77
CA PRO A 38 18.94 16.68 6.88
C PRO A 38 18.74 17.42 5.54
N LEU A 39 19.31 16.90 4.45
CA LEU A 39 19.14 17.45 3.10
C LEU A 39 17.73 17.26 2.52
N LEU A 40 17.00 16.25 2.99
CA LEU A 40 15.67 15.88 2.50
C LEU A 40 14.54 16.16 3.52
N ARG A 41 14.84 16.53 4.76
CA ARG A 41 13.80 16.89 5.76
C ARG A 41 12.95 18.11 5.36
N ARG A 42 13.50 18.99 4.54
CA ARG A 42 12.82 20.17 3.98
C ARG A 42 13.14 20.26 2.50
N GLU A 43 12.15 20.66 1.72
CA GLU A 43 12.33 20.84 0.28
C GLU A 43 13.18 22.09 -0.01
N GLY A 44 14.09 22.00 -0.96
CA GLY A 44 14.81 23.14 -1.50
C GLY A 44 15.66 22.71 -2.70
N ARG A 45 15.66 23.47 -3.80
CA ARG A 45 16.16 23.00 -5.11
C ARG A 45 17.52 22.30 -5.05
N LEU A 46 18.53 22.93 -4.43
CA LEU A 46 19.88 22.38 -4.34
C LEU A 46 19.99 21.23 -3.33
N ARG A 47 19.39 21.37 -2.15
CA ARG A 47 19.45 20.32 -1.11
C ARG A 47 18.66 19.07 -1.48
N THR A 48 17.51 19.25 -2.14
CA THR A 48 16.67 18.18 -2.64
C THR A 48 17.44 17.42 -3.73
N LEU A 49 18.07 18.13 -4.67
CA LEU A 49 18.94 17.49 -5.66
C LEU A 49 20.08 16.71 -5.01
N ALA A 50 20.88 17.34 -4.15
CA ALA A 50 21.98 16.67 -3.45
C ALA A 50 21.49 15.48 -2.60
N GLY A 51 20.34 15.63 -1.96
CA GLY A 51 19.67 14.60 -1.19
C GLY A 51 19.29 13.38 -2.03
N TYR A 52 18.68 13.57 -3.20
CA TYR A 52 18.32 12.47 -4.09
C TYR A 52 19.55 11.81 -4.74
N VAL A 53 20.61 12.58 -5.04
CA VAL A 53 21.89 12.02 -5.50
C VAL A 53 22.49 11.11 -4.42
N GLY A 54 22.50 11.56 -3.17
CA GLY A 54 22.97 10.74 -2.05
C GLY A 54 22.10 9.51 -1.79
N ALA A 55 20.78 9.65 -1.89
CA ALA A 55 19.84 8.53 -1.79
C ALA A 55 20.08 7.48 -2.89
N TYR A 56 20.31 7.91 -4.13
CA TYR A 56 20.66 7.03 -5.24
C TYR A 56 21.99 6.31 -5.01
N ALA A 57 23.04 7.05 -4.59
CA ALA A 57 24.34 6.46 -4.27
C ALA A 57 24.25 5.42 -3.14
N ALA A 58 23.46 5.69 -2.10
CA ALA A 58 23.18 4.72 -1.04
C ALA A 58 22.42 3.50 -1.57
N ASN A 59 21.44 3.71 -2.46
CA ASN A 59 20.65 2.65 -3.08
C ASN A 59 21.50 1.68 -3.93
N LEU A 60 22.52 2.20 -4.63
CA LEU A 60 23.46 1.37 -5.39
C LEU A 60 24.12 0.31 -4.50
N ARG A 61 24.39 0.63 -3.23
CA ARG A 61 24.97 -0.32 -2.27
C ARG A 61 23.93 -1.26 -1.67
N SER A 62 22.79 -0.75 -1.23
CA SER A 62 21.60 -1.56 -0.90
C SER A 62 20.37 -0.68 -0.69
N ARG A 63 19.18 -1.22 -0.98
CA ARG A 63 17.91 -0.54 -0.70
C ARG A 63 17.79 -0.15 0.78
N ALA A 64 18.14 -1.05 1.71
CA ALA A 64 18.10 -0.75 3.14
C ALA A 64 18.95 0.49 3.54
N ARG A 65 20.08 0.76 2.87
CA ARG A 65 20.92 1.95 3.13
C ARG A 65 20.29 3.25 2.65
N MET A 66 19.45 3.20 1.62
CA MET A 66 18.65 4.34 1.20
C MET A 66 17.68 4.80 2.32
N GLY A 67 17.33 3.91 3.25
CA GLY A 67 16.54 4.20 4.45
C GLY A 67 17.09 5.32 5.34
N GLY A 68 18.40 5.60 5.27
CA GLY A 68 19.02 6.75 5.94
C GLY A 68 18.72 8.10 5.27
N TRP A 69 18.12 8.08 4.07
CA TRP A 69 17.79 9.24 3.24
C TRP A 69 16.30 9.46 3.15
N LEU A 70 15.59 8.39 2.77
CA LEU A 70 14.16 8.34 2.57
C LEU A 70 13.59 7.18 3.39
N GLU A 71 12.52 7.42 4.12
CA GLU A 71 11.82 6.41 4.90
C GLU A 71 10.47 6.14 4.24
N ARG A 72 10.08 4.86 4.15
CA ARG A 72 8.71 4.49 3.75
C ARG A 72 7.74 4.89 4.87
N VAL A 73 6.71 5.65 4.53
CA VAL A 73 5.57 5.90 5.44
C VAL A 73 4.29 5.48 4.74
N VAL A 74 3.65 4.45 5.28
CA VAL A 74 2.37 3.94 4.77
C VAL A 74 1.24 4.49 5.62
N PHE A 75 0.37 5.30 5.05
CA PHE A 75 -0.87 5.69 5.70
C PHE A 75 -1.91 4.61 5.42
N SER A 76 -2.23 3.82 6.43
CA SER A 76 -3.04 2.61 6.30
C SER A 76 -4.40 2.78 6.95
N ASP A 77 -5.44 2.29 6.30
CA ASP A 77 -6.75 2.07 6.90
C ASP A 77 -6.61 1.36 8.25
N ALA A 78 -7.22 1.90 9.30
CA ALA A 78 -7.07 1.41 10.66
C ALA A 78 -7.95 0.18 10.97
N ARG A 79 -8.86 -0.20 10.05
CA ARG A 79 -9.79 -1.31 10.25
C ARG A 79 -9.11 -2.67 10.19
N ASP A 80 -8.06 -2.80 9.39
CA ASP A 80 -7.34 -4.05 9.18
C ASP A 80 -5.83 -3.80 9.16
N ALA A 81 -5.06 -4.78 9.65
CA ALA A 81 -3.61 -4.76 9.49
C ALA A 81 -3.22 -4.94 8.01
N LEU A 82 -2.03 -4.47 7.64
CA LEU A 82 -1.53 -4.69 6.28
C LEU A 82 -1.41 -6.19 5.98
N PRO A 83 -1.89 -6.65 4.80
CA PRO A 83 -1.86 -8.05 4.43
C PRO A 83 -0.46 -8.53 3.97
N PHE A 84 0.58 -7.73 4.20
CA PHE A 84 1.95 -8.08 3.84
C PHE A 84 2.94 -7.49 4.86
N ALA A 85 4.12 -8.11 4.95
CA ALA A 85 5.23 -7.61 5.76
C ALA A 85 5.99 -6.49 5.03
N LEU A 86 6.43 -5.50 5.78
CA LEU A 86 7.19 -4.34 5.31
C LEU A 86 8.65 -4.35 5.82
N ASP A 87 9.23 -5.54 5.99
CA ASP A 87 10.58 -5.74 6.56
C ASP A 87 11.73 -5.62 5.54
N ASP A 88 11.42 -5.31 4.27
CA ASP A 88 12.39 -5.13 3.18
C ASP A 88 13.13 -3.80 3.24
N TYR A 89 12.46 -2.77 3.77
CA TYR A 89 12.88 -1.40 3.68
C TYR A 89 12.50 -0.66 4.96
N PRO A 90 13.39 0.19 5.52
CA PRO A 90 13.07 0.97 6.70
C PRO A 90 11.83 1.84 6.51
N GLY A 91 10.83 1.61 7.37
CA GLY A 91 9.57 2.31 7.27
C GLY A 91 8.69 2.18 8.49
N ARG A 92 7.52 2.79 8.38
CA ARG A 92 6.47 2.76 9.40
C ARG A 92 5.09 2.87 8.79
N THR A 93 4.11 2.48 9.59
CA THR A 93 2.69 2.64 9.29
C THR A 93 2.10 3.74 10.18
N CYS A 94 1.29 4.62 9.59
CA CYS A 94 0.50 5.64 10.28
C CYS A 94 -0.98 5.37 10.02
N ALA A 95 -1.85 5.61 11.01
CA ALA A 95 -3.28 5.45 10.81
C ALA A 95 -3.81 6.50 9.82
N LEU A 96 -4.49 6.04 8.78
CA LEU A 96 -5.17 6.88 7.80
C LEU A 96 -6.54 7.28 8.35
N GLY A 97 -6.85 8.57 8.30
CA GLY A 97 -8.13 9.10 8.74
C GLY A 97 -8.49 10.42 8.07
N PRO A 98 -9.67 10.98 8.35
CA PRO A 98 -10.13 12.22 7.71
C PRO A 98 -9.19 13.42 7.89
N HIS A 99 -8.42 13.43 8.98
CA HIS A 99 -7.50 14.51 9.32
C HIS A 99 -6.20 14.52 8.50
N ASN A 100 -5.85 13.42 7.83
CA ASN A 100 -4.58 13.30 7.09
C ASN A 100 -4.72 12.70 5.68
N SER A 101 -5.88 12.15 5.32
CA SER A 101 -6.09 11.40 4.08
C SER A 101 -5.82 12.22 2.83
N PHE A 102 -6.26 13.48 2.79
CA PHE A 102 -6.03 14.35 1.64
C PHE A 102 -4.55 14.68 1.47
N GLU A 103 -3.85 15.01 2.56
CA GLU A 103 -2.41 15.32 2.52
C GLU A 103 -1.56 14.09 2.19
N ALA A 104 -1.90 12.93 2.75
CA ALA A 104 -1.26 11.66 2.41
C ALA A 104 -1.45 11.31 0.92
N LEU A 105 -2.64 11.57 0.38
CA LEU A 105 -2.93 11.33 -1.03
C LEU A 105 -2.15 12.29 -1.94
N VAL A 106 -2.11 13.59 -1.60
CA VAL A 106 -1.30 14.56 -2.35
C VAL A 106 0.17 14.15 -2.31
N ALA A 107 0.69 13.77 -1.13
CA ALA A 107 2.07 13.33 -0.97
C ALA A 107 2.38 12.09 -1.81
N SER A 108 1.48 11.10 -1.82
CA SER A 108 1.59 9.89 -2.64
C SER A 108 1.68 10.18 -4.13
N CYS A 109 1.24 11.35 -4.59
CA CYS A 109 1.35 11.79 -5.98
C CYS A 109 2.44 12.84 -6.21
N SER A 110 3.16 13.30 -5.18
CA SER A 110 4.13 14.39 -5.27
C SER A 110 5.46 13.91 -5.86
N ILE A 111 5.53 13.84 -7.19
CA ILE A 111 6.77 13.56 -7.94
C ILE A 111 7.79 14.69 -7.70
N PRO A 112 9.00 14.40 -7.16
CA PRO A 112 10.02 15.41 -6.93
C PRO A 112 10.36 16.20 -8.18
N PHE A 113 10.69 17.48 -8.00
CA PHE A 113 10.99 18.46 -9.06
C PHE A 113 9.80 18.87 -9.95
N TRP A 114 8.70 18.11 -9.96
CA TRP A 114 7.45 18.44 -10.66
C TRP A 114 6.38 18.99 -9.71
N LEU A 115 6.26 18.38 -8.54
CA LEU A 115 5.32 18.74 -7.50
C LEU A 115 6.08 19.02 -6.20
N GLN A 116 5.50 19.91 -5.40
CA GLN A 116 6.05 20.26 -4.09
C GLN A 116 5.81 19.11 -3.13
N ALA A 117 6.80 18.86 -2.27
CA ALA A 117 6.63 17.98 -1.12
C ALA A 117 5.46 18.46 -0.26
N VAL A 118 4.74 17.52 0.35
CA VAL A 118 3.83 17.83 1.45
C VAL A 118 4.64 17.81 2.74
N HIS A 119 4.49 18.83 3.58
CA HIS A 119 5.24 18.91 4.84
C HIS A 119 4.35 18.57 6.03
N ASP A 120 4.95 17.89 7.01
CA ASP A 120 4.42 17.76 8.37
C ASP A 120 2.96 17.24 8.39
N ILE A 121 2.70 16.14 7.68
CA ILE A 121 1.36 15.54 7.56
C ILE A 121 0.82 15.17 8.95
N PRO A 122 -0.42 15.59 9.31
CA PRO A 122 -1.02 15.27 10.61
C PRO A 122 -1.03 13.78 10.93
N GLY A 123 -0.73 13.43 12.18
CA GLY A 123 -0.67 12.02 12.62
C GLY A 123 0.52 11.24 12.05
N ALA A 124 1.50 11.91 11.46
CA ALA A 124 2.74 11.31 10.99
C ALA A 124 3.97 12.09 11.48
N PRO A 125 5.18 11.51 11.41
CA PRO A 125 6.41 12.21 11.80
C PRO A 125 6.67 13.51 10.99
N PRO A 126 7.23 14.57 11.59
CA PRO A 126 7.53 15.80 10.86
C PRO A 126 8.55 15.58 9.74
N GLY A 127 8.43 16.31 8.63
CA GLY A 127 9.33 16.18 7.48
C GLY A 127 8.67 16.50 6.14
N ALA A 128 9.43 16.33 5.07
CA ALA A 128 8.96 16.46 3.69
C ALA A 128 8.58 15.08 3.13
N TYR A 129 7.42 15.00 2.49
CA TYR A 129 6.83 13.78 1.94
C TYR A 129 6.66 13.90 0.43
N TRP A 130 7.08 12.85 -0.27
CA TRP A 130 6.95 12.69 -1.72
C TRP A 130 6.30 11.36 -2.07
N ASP A 131 6.13 11.16 -3.37
CA ASP A 131 5.55 9.98 -3.99
C ASP A 131 6.10 8.67 -3.41
N GLY A 132 5.19 7.74 -3.11
CA GLY A 132 5.52 6.42 -2.59
C GLY A 132 6.38 5.61 -3.55
N GLY A 133 6.23 5.80 -4.86
CA GLY A 133 6.97 5.07 -5.88
C GLY A 133 8.49 5.26 -5.84
N ILE A 134 8.98 6.30 -5.16
CA ILE A 134 10.42 6.45 -4.92
C ILE A 134 10.95 5.25 -4.12
N THR A 135 10.23 4.84 -3.09
CA THR A 135 10.55 3.68 -2.25
C THR A 135 9.86 2.40 -2.75
N ASP A 136 8.61 2.48 -3.22
CA ASP A 136 7.71 1.35 -3.50
C ASP A 136 7.03 1.46 -4.87
N TYR A 137 7.77 1.32 -5.96
CA TYR A 137 7.25 1.62 -7.30
C TYR A 137 6.22 0.59 -7.81
N HIS A 138 6.64 -0.66 -8.00
CA HIS A 138 5.74 -1.75 -8.39
C HIS A 138 5.43 -2.67 -7.20
N LEU A 139 5.40 -2.12 -5.99
CA LEU A 139 4.98 -2.82 -4.76
C LEU A 139 5.62 -4.23 -4.65
N HIS A 140 6.95 -4.29 -4.77
CA HIS A 140 7.72 -5.51 -4.56
C HIS A 140 7.72 -5.89 -3.06
N LEU A 141 6.62 -6.46 -2.59
CA LEU A 141 6.31 -6.72 -1.18
C LEU A 141 6.19 -8.22 -0.90
N ASP A 142 6.29 -8.62 0.37
CA ASP A 142 6.10 -10.02 0.77
C ASP A 142 4.61 -10.35 0.93
N TYR A 143 3.97 -10.70 -0.18
CA TYR A 143 2.55 -11.05 -0.21
C TYR A 143 2.23 -12.40 0.46
N ALA A 144 3.19 -13.33 0.49
CA ALA A 144 3.04 -14.62 1.15
C ALA A 144 3.05 -14.50 2.67
N SER A 145 3.53 -13.40 3.24
CA SER A 145 3.52 -13.18 4.69
C SER A 145 2.11 -13.23 5.31
N ALA A 146 1.04 -12.81 4.61
CA ALA A 146 -0.33 -13.00 5.07
C ALA A 146 -0.66 -14.48 5.30
N LEU A 147 -0.29 -15.34 4.35
CA LEU A 147 -0.50 -16.79 4.42
C LEU A 147 0.31 -17.43 5.56
N ARG A 148 1.48 -16.87 5.85
CA ARG A 148 2.35 -17.30 6.96
C ARG A 148 1.88 -16.80 8.33
N GLY A 149 0.76 -16.08 8.41
CA GLY A 149 0.29 -15.44 9.65
C GLY A 149 1.22 -14.32 10.14
N ARG A 150 2.07 -13.80 9.25
CA ARG A 150 3.04 -12.71 9.48
C ARG A 150 2.61 -11.37 8.89
N GLY A 151 1.46 -11.30 8.21
CA GLY A 151 0.82 -10.02 7.87
C GLY A 151 0.80 -9.13 9.12
N GLU A 152 1.18 -7.86 8.97
CA GLU A 152 1.83 -7.03 9.99
C GLU A 152 1.22 -7.17 11.41
N ARG A 153 1.69 -8.17 12.17
CA ARG A 153 1.57 -8.25 13.63
C ARG A 153 2.92 -7.80 14.23
N VAL A 154 3.32 -6.55 13.92
CA VAL A 154 4.43 -5.73 14.47
C VAL A 154 5.85 -6.22 14.05
N PRO A 155 6.80 -5.37 13.55
CA PRO A 155 7.24 -4.08 14.11
C PRO A 155 7.57 -2.97 13.08
N GLY A 156 6.64 -2.58 12.21
CA GLY A 156 6.62 -1.18 11.78
C GLY A 156 6.33 -0.35 13.03
N ARG A 157 7.22 0.57 13.44
CA ARG A 157 6.94 1.42 14.62
C ARG A 157 5.68 2.21 14.33
N ALA A 158 4.53 1.75 14.83
CA ALA A 158 3.30 2.51 14.82
C ALA A 158 3.62 3.89 15.42
N TRP A 159 3.41 4.94 14.64
CA TRP A 159 3.68 6.28 15.13
C TRP A 159 2.60 6.64 16.16
N ALA A 160 2.99 6.68 17.44
CA ALA A 160 2.08 6.97 18.56
C ALA A 160 1.84 8.48 18.79
N GLY A 161 2.23 9.35 17.87
CA GLY A 161 2.28 10.79 18.12
C GLY A 161 1.06 11.58 17.65
N SER A 162 0.26 12.06 18.60
CA SER A 162 -0.29 13.43 18.58
C SER A 162 -0.37 13.98 20.01
N PRO A 163 -0.08 15.28 20.24
CA PRO A 163 -0.26 15.91 21.54
C PRO A 163 -1.75 16.19 21.75
N GLY A 164 -2.43 15.29 22.44
CA GLY A 164 -3.80 15.51 22.89
C GLY A 164 -3.83 16.16 24.27
N GLY A 165 -4.46 17.32 24.34
CA GLY A 165 -5.52 17.56 25.34
C GLY A 165 -5.08 18.14 26.67
N GLU A 166 -5.50 19.37 26.90
CA GLU A 166 -5.67 19.99 28.20
C GLU A 166 -6.26 19.02 29.23
N ARG A 167 -5.55 18.91 30.35
CA ARG A 167 -6.03 18.29 31.58
C ARG A 167 -7.22 19.09 32.11
N ARG A 168 -8.45 18.68 31.81
CA ARG A 168 -9.59 18.94 32.71
C ARG A 168 -9.55 17.86 33.79
N ARG A 169 -8.98 18.20 34.94
CA ARG A 169 -9.24 17.51 36.22
C ARG A 169 -10.30 18.32 36.94
N GLU A 170 -11.55 17.87 36.85
CA GLU A 170 -12.54 18.12 37.88
C GLU A 170 -12.36 17.03 38.93
N GLU A 171 -11.91 17.43 40.11
CA GLU A 171 -11.98 16.61 41.31
C GLU A 171 -13.31 16.89 42.01
N ALA A 172 -14.18 15.88 42.04
CA ALA A 172 -15.26 15.80 43.01
C ALA A 172 -15.40 14.32 43.42
N SER A 173 -14.65 13.96 44.45
CA SER A 173 -14.83 12.74 45.23
C SER A 173 -15.78 13.06 46.38
N SER A 174 -16.93 12.41 46.44
CA SER A 174 -17.53 12.03 47.71
C SER A 174 -18.28 10.71 47.54
N ARG A 175 -17.88 9.73 48.35
CA ARG A 175 -18.48 8.40 48.53
C ARG A 175 -19.39 8.43 49.74
N SER A 176 -20.45 7.63 49.71
CA SER A 176 -21.17 6.88 50.79
C SER A 176 -22.63 6.72 50.32
N SER A 177 -23.36 5.61 50.47
CA SER A 177 -23.39 4.49 51.43
C SER A 177 -24.03 3.26 50.74
N GLU A 178 -23.56 2.02 50.94
CA GLU A 178 -24.06 0.95 51.84
C GLU A 178 -25.14 0.01 51.28
N GLU A 179 -25.09 -1.23 51.82
CA GLU A 179 -26.00 -2.39 51.71
C GLU A 179 -25.84 -3.28 50.45
N GLY A 180 -25.80 -4.62 50.51
CA GLY A 180 -25.86 -5.64 51.56
C GLY A 180 -25.67 -7.02 50.88
N PHE A 181 -25.06 -7.99 51.57
CA PHE A 181 -24.87 -9.39 51.10
C PHE A 181 -26.18 -10.20 51.19
N PRO A 182 -26.34 -11.31 50.42
CA PRO A 182 -25.91 -12.60 50.97
C PRO A 182 -25.23 -13.54 49.95
N SER A 183 -24.42 -14.40 50.55
CA SER A 183 -23.76 -15.61 50.08
C SER A 183 -24.66 -16.59 49.31
N SER A 184 -24.17 -17.13 48.20
CA SER A 184 -24.61 -18.40 47.61
C SER A 184 -23.40 -19.30 47.39
N GLU A 185 -23.51 -20.53 47.88
CA GLU A 185 -22.52 -21.60 47.83
C GLU A 185 -22.12 -21.96 46.39
N ALA A 186 -20.82 -22.15 46.16
CA ALA A 186 -20.30 -22.66 44.90
C ALA A 186 -20.33 -24.19 44.93
N GLU A 187 -21.31 -24.81 44.28
CA GLU A 187 -21.24 -26.22 43.92
C GLU A 187 -20.14 -26.43 42.88
N SER A 188 -19.19 -27.33 43.19
CA SER A 188 -18.19 -27.80 42.23
C SER A 188 -18.83 -28.86 41.33
N PRO A 189 -18.66 -28.80 39.99
CA PRO A 189 -19.31 -29.74 39.09
C PRO A 189 -18.74 -31.15 39.23
N SER A 190 -19.56 -32.14 38.91
CA SER A 190 -19.25 -33.56 39.08
C SER A 190 -18.24 -34.06 38.03
N PRO A 191 -17.46 -35.14 38.30
CA PRO A 191 -16.43 -35.66 37.38
C PRO A 191 -16.95 -36.11 36.00
N GLU A 192 -18.25 -36.31 35.84
CA GLU A 192 -18.89 -36.67 34.57
C GLU A 192 -19.17 -35.46 33.67
N GLU A 193 -19.36 -34.26 34.24
CA GLU A 193 -19.55 -33.02 33.47
C GLU A 193 -18.22 -32.49 32.91
N GLU A 194 -17.10 -32.70 33.62
CA GLU A 194 -15.75 -32.45 33.12
C GLU A 194 -15.39 -33.40 31.96
N ARG A 195 -15.78 -34.68 32.05
CA ARG A 195 -15.58 -35.64 30.95
C ARG A 195 -16.39 -35.28 29.71
N ARG A 196 -17.65 -34.86 29.85
CA ARG A 196 -18.47 -34.37 28.72
C ARG A 196 -17.95 -33.07 28.11
N ARG A 197 -17.31 -32.19 28.89
CA ARG A 197 -16.60 -31.01 28.35
C ARG A 197 -15.32 -31.41 27.61
N SER A 198 -14.63 -32.47 28.06
CA SER A 198 -13.42 -32.97 27.38
C SER A 198 -13.71 -33.74 26.08
N GLU A 199 -14.88 -34.38 25.97
CA GLU A 199 -15.27 -35.19 24.79
C GLU A 199 -16.05 -34.39 23.72
N GLY A 200 -16.56 -33.20 24.05
CA GLY A 200 -17.13 -32.24 23.08
C GLY A 200 -16.13 -31.22 22.51
N ALA A 201 -14.88 -31.25 22.96
CA ALA A 201 -13.83 -30.27 22.61
C ALA A 201 -12.83 -30.78 21.55
N SER A 202 -13.21 -31.77 20.73
CA SER A 202 -12.46 -32.14 19.51
C SER A 202 -13.02 -31.48 18.25
N LEU A 203 -13.69 -30.32 18.38
CA LEU A 203 -13.92 -29.41 17.28
C LEU A 203 -12.57 -28.83 16.86
N GLY A 204 -12.14 -29.22 15.66
CA GLY A 204 -10.86 -28.88 15.06
C GLY A 204 -10.42 -27.46 15.38
N THR A 205 -9.20 -27.37 15.90
CA THR A 205 -8.47 -26.13 16.09
C THR A 205 -8.70 -25.21 14.89
N SER A 206 -9.03 -23.95 15.14
CA SER A 206 -9.20 -22.87 14.15
C SER A 206 -7.94 -22.59 13.28
N ALA A 207 -6.97 -23.50 13.28
CA ALA A 207 -5.82 -23.57 12.41
C ALA A 207 -6.17 -24.24 11.06
N ASP A 208 -7.05 -25.25 11.05
CA ASP A 208 -7.35 -26.01 9.82
C ASP A 208 -8.23 -25.25 8.83
N VAL A 209 -9.11 -24.35 9.30
CA VAL A 209 -9.94 -23.51 8.40
C VAL A 209 -9.13 -22.37 7.75
N ARG A 210 -7.88 -22.12 8.17
CA ARG A 210 -7.00 -21.12 7.53
C ARG A 210 -6.14 -21.69 6.40
N ALA A 211 -6.22 -23.00 6.12
CA ALA A 211 -5.42 -23.67 5.09
C ALA A 211 -5.99 -23.55 3.66
N GLU A 212 -7.20 -23.02 3.49
CA GLU A 212 -7.93 -22.94 2.22
C GLU A 212 -8.00 -21.51 1.64
N GLY A 213 -7.16 -20.58 2.12
CA GLY A 213 -7.02 -19.27 1.49
C GLY A 213 -6.31 -19.37 0.12
N PRO A 214 -6.65 -18.52 -0.87
CA PRO A 214 -5.96 -18.49 -2.15
C PRO A 214 -4.47 -18.32 -1.94
N ARG A 215 -3.70 -19.31 -2.40
CA ARG A 215 -2.25 -19.39 -2.22
C ARG A 215 -1.49 -18.43 -3.13
N LEU A 216 -2.17 -17.78 -4.07
CA LEU A 216 -1.59 -16.91 -5.08
C LEU A 216 -2.21 -15.50 -5.01
N VAL A 217 -1.39 -14.50 -5.28
CA VAL A 217 -1.78 -13.11 -5.51
C VAL A 217 -1.73 -12.84 -7.00
N LEU A 218 -2.89 -12.54 -7.57
CA LEU A 218 -2.98 -12.03 -8.94
C LEU A 218 -2.61 -10.54 -8.93
N TYR A 219 -1.61 -10.18 -9.72
CA TYR A 219 -1.15 -8.81 -9.86
C TYR A 219 -1.27 -8.36 -11.32
N PRO A 220 -2.42 -7.76 -11.70
CA PRO A 220 -2.56 -7.09 -12.99
C PRO A 220 -1.48 -6.02 -13.17
N HIS A 221 -0.68 -6.15 -14.22
CA HIS A 221 0.45 -5.29 -14.48
C HIS A 221 0.61 -5.00 -15.98
N PHE A 222 1.38 -3.98 -16.32
CA PHE A 222 1.55 -3.54 -17.71
C PHE A 222 2.89 -3.95 -18.34
N GLN A 223 3.74 -4.62 -17.57
CA GLN A 223 5.06 -5.09 -18.00
C GLN A 223 5.44 -6.38 -17.25
N PRO A 224 6.27 -7.26 -17.83
CA PRO A 224 6.64 -8.54 -17.23
C PRO A 224 7.75 -8.41 -16.16
N SER A 225 7.80 -7.30 -15.41
CA SER A 225 8.84 -7.08 -14.41
C SER A 225 8.41 -6.15 -13.27
N VAL A 226 8.89 -6.45 -12.06
CA VAL A 226 8.53 -5.70 -10.86
C VAL A 226 9.73 -4.87 -10.41
N VAL A 227 9.62 -3.54 -10.57
CA VAL A 227 10.69 -2.62 -10.18
C VAL A 227 10.46 -2.17 -8.73
N PRO A 228 11.40 -2.42 -7.79
CA PRO A 228 11.15 -2.14 -6.37
C PRO A 228 10.92 -0.66 -6.04
N GLY A 229 11.66 0.26 -6.67
CA GLY A 229 11.55 1.72 -6.44
C GLY A 229 12.06 2.51 -7.64
N TRP A 230 11.76 3.81 -7.70
CA TRP A 230 12.22 4.64 -8.85
C TRP A 230 13.73 4.66 -9.01
N LEU A 231 14.47 4.62 -7.91
CA LEU A 231 15.94 4.62 -7.91
C LEU A 231 16.53 3.26 -8.30
N ASP A 232 15.69 2.26 -8.59
CA ASP A 232 16.06 0.95 -9.12
C ASP A 232 15.76 0.80 -10.62
N LYS A 233 15.19 1.83 -11.29
CA LYS A 233 14.78 1.73 -12.70
C LYS A 233 15.90 1.32 -13.66
N SER A 234 17.14 1.74 -13.41
CA SER A 234 18.32 1.35 -14.19
C SER A 234 19.02 0.08 -13.68
N LEU A 235 18.60 -0.45 -12.53
CA LEU A 235 19.22 -1.59 -11.86
C LEU A 235 18.45 -2.88 -12.21
N HIS A 236 18.52 -3.30 -13.48
CA HIS A 236 17.68 -4.39 -14.02
C HIS A 236 17.84 -5.73 -13.27
N ALA A 237 19.00 -5.97 -12.66
CA ALA A 237 19.22 -7.14 -11.80
C ALA A 237 18.27 -7.21 -10.59
N ARG A 238 17.55 -6.13 -10.26
CA ARG A 238 16.56 -6.06 -9.17
C ARG A 238 15.11 -6.19 -9.66
N HIS A 239 14.86 -6.46 -10.95
CA HIS A 239 13.53 -6.43 -11.56
C HIS A 239 12.84 -7.81 -11.64
N GLY A 240 13.60 -8.88 -11.39
CA GLY A 240 13.14 -10.27 -11.53
C GLY A 240 12.48 -10.83 -10.26
N ALA A 241 12.18 -12.13 -10.32
CA ALA A 241 11.60 -12.87 -9.20
C ALA A 241 12.48 -12.82 -7.95
N SER A 242 11.83 -12.85 -6.79
CA SER A 242 12.48 -13.01 -5.50
C SER A 242 11.57 -13.80 -4.56
N ALA A 243 12.13 -14.28 -3.45
CA ALA A 243 11.38 -15.00 -2.40
C ALA A 243 10.15 -14.23 -1.86
N ARG A 244 10.10 -12.91 -2.05
CA ARG A 244 8.94 -12.08 -1.64
C ARG A 244 7.77 -12.18 -2.62
N LEU A 245 8.06 -12.54 -3.86
CA LEU A 245 7.09 -12.67 -4.95
C LEU A 245 6.75 -14.14 -5.26
N ASP A 246 7.18 -15.10 -4.43
CA ASP A 246 6.99 -16.55 -4.65
C ASP A 246 5.53 -16.96 -4.88
N ASN A 247 4.59 -16.18 -4.36
CA ASN A 247 3.17 -16.42 -4.53
C ASN A 247 2.47 -15.40 -5.44
N VAL A 248 3.21 -14.63 -6.24
CA VAL A 248 2.66 -13.60 -7.11
C VAL A 248 2.64 -14.08 -8.55
N VAL A 249 1.49 -13.94 -9.20
CA VAL A 249 1.33 -14.13 -10.64
C VAL A 249 1.06 -12.77 -11.27
N LEU A 250 1.99 -12.30 -12.11
CA LEU A 250 1.75 -11.10 -12.91
C LEU A 250 0.80 -11.43 -14.06
N LEU A 251 -0.27 -10.65 -14.21
CA LEU A 251 -1.14 -10.70 -15.38
C LEU A 251 -0.75 -9.53 -16.28
N VAL A 252 -0.07 -9.81 -17.39
CA VAL A 252 0.46 -8.80 -18.31
C VAL A 252 -0.13 -8.96 -19.70
N PRO A 253 -0.35 -7.86 -20.44
CA PRO A 253 -0.74 -7.96 -21.83
C PRO A 253 0.38 -8.57 -22.67
N ASP A 254 -0.01 -9.45 -23.59
CA ASP A 254 0.88 -10.05 -24.58
C ASP A 254 1.54 -9.00 -25.49
N ALA A 255 2.77 -9.25 -25.94
CA ALA A 255 3.54 -8.32 -26.74
C ALA A 255 2.92 -8.10 -28.14
N ASP A 256 2.40 -9.15 -28.77
CA ASP A 256 1.71 -9.05 -30.06
C ASP A 256 0.39 -8.30 -29.91
N TRP A 257 -0.30 -8.43 -28.77
CA TRP A 257 -1.44 -7.58 -28.45
C TRP A 257 -1.06 -6.10 -28.33
N ILE A 258 0.04 -5.78 -27.64
CA ILE A 258 0.53 -4.39 -27.54
C ILE A 258 0.87 -3.83 -28.93
N ALA A 259 1.47 -4.64 -29.80
CA ALA A 259 1.84 -4.24 -31.16
C ALA A 259 0.63 -3.85 -32.03
N ARG A 260 -0.58 -4.36 -31.72
CA ARG A 260 -1.83 -4.00 -32.42
C ARG A 260 -2.44 -2.68 -31.95
N LEU A 261 -2.01 -2.15 -30.80
CA LEU A 261 -2.50 -0.86 -30.31
C LEU A 261 -2.00 0.30 -31.19
N PRO A 262 -2.67 1.46 -31.15
CA PRO A 262 -2.14 2.65 -31.82
C PRO A 262 -0.72 2.96 -31.38
N ASN A 263 0.15 3.28 -32.35
CA ASN A 263 1.58 3.51 -32.14
C ASN A 263 2.35 2.28 -31.60
N ALA A 264 1.78 1.07 -31.69
CA ALA A 264 2.38 -0.19 -31.23
C ALA A 264 2.87 -0.14 -29.78
N LYS A 265 2.14 0.57 -28.91
CA LYS A 265 2.50 0.74 -27.50
C LYS A 265 1.28 1.06 -26.63
N LEU A 266 1.44 0.85 -25.32
CA LEU A 266 0.51 1.39 -24.34
C LEU A 266 0.58 2.93 -24.27
N PRO A 267 -0.55 3.61 -23.99
CA PRO A 267 -0.56 5.04 -23.68
C PRO A 267 0.43 5.40 -22.59
N ASP A 268 1.23 6.45 -22.81
CA ASP A 268 2.23 6.88 -21.83
C ASP A 268 2.48 8.39 -21.88
N ARG A 269 3.30 8.90 -20.94
CA ARG A 269 3.56 10.35 -20.82
C ARG A 269 4.22 10.99 -22.06
N ARG A 270 4.89 10.21 -22.92
CA ARG A 270 5.51 10.69 -24.16
C ARG A 270 4.46 11.12 -25.18
N ASP A 271 3.22 10.62 -25.06
CA ASP A 271 2.11 11.01 -25.93
C ASP A 271 1.75 12.49 -25.78
N PHE A 272 1.94 13.08 -24.60
CA PHE A 272 1.74 14.53 -24.42
C PHE A 272 2.69 15.34 -25.31
N LYS A 273 3.93 14.87 -25.47
CA LYS A 273 4.92 15.49 -26.36
C LYS A 273 4.62 15.17 -27.83
N ALA A 274 4.28 13.92 -28.14
CA ALA A 274 4.06 13.47 -29.50
C ALA A 274 2.84 14.15 -30.17
N TYR A 275 1.73 14.27 -29.44
CA TYR A 275 0.50 14.89 -29.97
C TYR A 275 0.45 16.41 -29.75
N GLY A 276 1.16 16.95 -28.77
CA GLY A 276 1.19 18.39 -28.48
C GLY A 276 -0.21 18.99 -28.32
N ALA A 277 -0.57 19.91 -29.21
CA ALA A 277 -1.86 20.60 -29.24
C ALA A 277 -3.03 19.72 -29.72
N ASP A 278 -2.76 18.58 -30.36
CA ASP A 278 -3.79 17.63 -30.77
C ASP A 278 -4.31 16.80 -29.58
N HIS A 279 -5.11 17.46 -28.75
CA HIS A 279 -5.72 16.83 -27.59
C HIS A 279 -6.78 15.80 -27.99
N ALA A 280 -7.48 16.03 -29.11
CA ALA A 280 -8.55 15.16 -29.58
C ALA A 280 -7.99 13.84 -30.13
N GLY A 281 -6.93 13.87 -30.94
CA GLY A 281 -6.26 12.68 -31.44
C GLY A 281 -5.60 11.87 -30.33
N ARG A 282 -4.93 12.53 -29.37
CA ARG A 282 -4.41 11.84 -28.18
C ARG A 282 -5.53 11.14 -27.41
N ALA A 283 -6.63 11.83 -27.14
CA ALA A 283 -7.77 11.26 -26.42
C ALA A 283 -8.44 10.12 -27.19
N ALA A 284 -8.51 10.19 -28.52
CA ALA A 284 -9.02 9.11 -29.36
C ALA A 284 -8.16 7.85 -29.25
N VAL A 285 -6.83 8.00 -29.35
CA VAL A 285 -5.89 6.87 -29.19
C VAL A 285 -5.96 6.26 -27.80
N TRP A 286 -6.00 7.09 -26.75
CA TRP A 286 -6.11 6.61 -25.38
C TRP A 286 -7.43 5.87 -25.13
N ARG A 287 -8.56 6.40 -25.64
CA ARG A 287 -9.86 5.72 -25.55
C ARG A 287 -9.88 4.38 -26.28
N ARG A 288 -9.22 4.27 -27.43
CA ARG A 288 -9.09 3.00 -28.14
C ARG A 288 -8.30 1.98 -27.31
N ALA A 289 -7.18 2.39 -26.72
CA ALA A 289 -6.42 1.49 -25.84
C ALA A 289 -7.24 1.02 -24.63
N ILE A 290 -8.05 1.91 -24.03
CA ILE A 290 -8.97 1.53 -22.95
C ILE A 290 -9.99 0.48 -23.42
N ALA A 291 -10.63 0.70 -24.56
CA ALA A 291 -11.62 -0.25 -25.11
C ALA A 291 -11.00 -1.62 -25.43
N GLU A 292 -9.77 -1.65 -25.97
CA GLU A 292 -9.06 -2.92 -26.20
C GLU A 292 -8.68 -3.61 -24.87
N SER A 293 -8.35 -2.84 -23.82
CA SER A 293 -8.09 -3.39 -22.49
C SER A 293 -9.35 -3.96 -21.83
N GLU A 294 -10.51 -3.35 -22.04
CA GLU A 294 -11.81 -3.90 -21.61
C GLU A 294 -12.08 -5.24 -22.29
N ARG A 295 -11.90 -5.30 -23.61
CA ARG A 295 -12.03 -6.55 -24.36
C ARG A 295 -11.07 -7.64 -23.87
N LEU A 296 -9.81 -7.28 -23.57
CA LEU A 296 -8.83 -8.22 -23.03
C LEU A 296 -9.26 -8.75 -21.65
N ALA A 297 -9.87 -7.91 -20.81
CA ALA A 297 -10.41 -8.33 -19.51
C ALA A 297 -11.60 -9.29 -19.69
N ASP A 298 -12.49 -9.02 -20.63
CA ASP A 298 -13.63 -9.90 -20.96
C ASP A 298 -13.15 -11.27 -21.49
N GLU A 299 -12.15 -11.28 -22.37
CA GLU A 299 -11.53 -12.51 -22.90
C GLU A 299 -10.88 -13.33 -21.77
N PHE A 300 -10.21 -12.67 -20.82
CA PHE A 300 -9.67 -13.34 -19.62
C PHE A 300 -10.77 -13.91 -18.73
N ALA A 301 -11.84 -13.15 -18.46
CA ALA A 301 -12.98 -13.60 -17.66
C ALA A 301 -13.63 -14.85 -18.27
N ALA A 302 -13.91 -14.83 -19.58
CA ALA A 302 -14.47 -15.97 -20.30
C ALA A 302 -13.55 -17.21 -20.24
N ARG A 303 -12.22 -17.01 -20.29
CA ARG A 303 -11.27 -18.11 -20.20
C ARG A 303 -11.24 -18.74 -18.79
N VAL A 304 -11.35 -17.92 -17.75
CA VAL A 304 -11.46 -18.38 -16.36
C VAL A 304 -12.77 -19.16 -16.14
N GLU A 305 -13.90 -18.64 -16.63
CA GLU A 305 -15.21 -19.33 -16.54
C GLU A 305 -15.23 -20.66 -17.29
N GLY A 306 -14.52 -20.74 -18.42
CA GLY A 306 -14.39 -21.96 -19.21
C GLY A 306 -13.57 -23.09 -18.55
N GLY A 307 -12.96 -22.84 -17.38
CA GLY A 307 -12.23 -23.84 -16.60
C GLY A 307 -10.95 -24.38 -17.25
N ARG A 308 -10.47 -23.73 -18.32
CA ARG A 308 -9.24 -24.12 -19.01
C ARG A 308 -8.03 -23.60 -18.24
N PRO A 309 -6.98 -24.42 -18.05
CA PRO A 309 -5.72 -23.95 -17.51
C PRO A 309 -5.16 -22.76 -18.31
N ILE A 310 -4.54 -21.83 -17.58
CA ILE A 310 -3.77 -20.72 -18.13
C ILE A 310 -2.31 -21.02 -17.80
N GLU A 311 -1.48 -21.14 -18.84
CA GLU A 311 -0.04 -21.34 -18.65
C GLU A 311 0.58 -20.06 -18.09
N ALA A 312 1.53 -20.22 -17.16
CA ALA A 312 2.26 -19.14 -16.55
C ALA A 312 3.75 -19.34 -16.80
N GLU A 313 4.44 -18.26 -17.15
CA GLU A 313 5.88 -18.23 -17.41
C GLU A 313 6.65 -17.70 -16.21
N ALA A 314 7.93 -18.04 -16.10
CA ALA A 314 8.78 -17.52 -15.05
C ALA A 314 9.05 -16.02 -15.27
N LEU A 315 9.03 -15.25 -14.17
CA LEU A 315 9.24 -13.81 -14.23
C LEU A 315 10.68 -13.47 -14.67
N GLY A 316 10.83 -12.86 -15.85
CA GLY A 316 12.10 -12.37 -16.38
C GLY A 316 12.75 -13.23 -17.46
N GLU A 317 12.06 -14.23 -18.01
CA GLU A 317 12.53 -15.04 -19.15
C GLU A 317 12.18 -14.44 -20.53
N GLY A 318 11.68 -13.21 -20.58
CA GLY A 318 11.29 -12.49 -21.82
C GLY A 318 12.08 -11.23 -22.12
#